data_AF-A0A7S2YZ77-F1
#
_entry.id   AF-A0A7S2YZ77-F1
#
_cell.length_a   1.000
_cell.length_b   1.000
_cell.length_c   1.000
_cell.angle_alpha   90.00
_cell.angle_beta   90.00
_cell.angle_gamma   90.00
#
_symmetry.space_group_name_H-M   'P 1'
#
loop_
_entity.id
_entity.type
_entity.pdbx_description
1 polymer ?
#
loop_
_entity_poly.entity_id
_entity_poly.type
_entity_poly.pdbx_seq_one_letter_code
_entity_poly.pdbx_strand_id
1 'polypeptide(L)'
;ALVDAALAPATAWALWGDDDRYADHTRAFFGQIFPFPLSRVFPWKLRRDALAKLSGAQNVRSETQALETVTKAYASLAAKLKGKDYFFGRPTQLDALVYSHLVFHAKSPVGRLMLEKTLAKFPALGQYVNKISAKHFADGPALLRDPGALPEIRLKRRKAKRKPPTKEELAFKKGRNTWLAVAGGITALYLASSVVELSTHEL
;
A
#
# COMPACT_ATOMS: atom_id res chain seq x y z
N ALA A 1 -17.60 8.03 -14.37
CA ALA A 1 -17.05 9.26 -14.97
C ALA A 1 -16.38 10.16 -13.92
N LEU A 2 -17.09 10.97 -13.12
CA LEU A 2 -16.44 11.86 -12.13
C LEU A 2 -15.65 11.07 -11.07
N VAL A 3 -16.22 9.98 -10.57
CA VAL A 3 -15.56 9.13 -9.57
C VAL A 3 -14.27 8.53 -10.14
N ASP A 4 -14.36 7.90 -11.32
CA ASP A 4 -13.22 7.24 -11.96
C ASP A 4 -12.14 8.23 -12.45
N ALA A 5 -12.54 9.43 -12.85
CA ALA A 5 -11.65 10.45 -13.39
C ALA A 5 -11.01 11.34 -12.33
N ALA A 6 -11.62 11.48 -11.15
CA ALA A 6 -11.13 12.40 -10.11
C ALA A 6 -10.89 11.73 -8.75
N LEU A 7 -11.87 11.01 -8.21
CA LEU A 7 -11.76 10.41 -6.87
C LEU A 7 -10.83 9.19 -6.86
N ALA A 8 -10.91 8.34 -7.88
CA ALA A 8 -10.04 7.18 -8.04
C ALA A 8 -8.55 7.56 -8.20
N PRO A 9 -8.17 8.53 -9.07
CA PRO A 9 -6.78 8.99 -9.13
C PRO A 9 -6.26 9.51 -7.80
N ALA A 10 -7.07 10.27 -7.08
CA ALA A 10 -6.60 10.89 -5.85
C ALA A 10 -6.48 9.92 -4.69
N THR A 11 -7.42 8.96 -4.56
CA THR A 11 -7.24 7.83 -3.64
C THR A 11 -5.97 7.05 -3.98
N ALA A 12 -5.74 6.76 -5.26
CA ALA A 12 -4.55 6.04 -5.70
C ALA A 12 -3.28 6.84 -5.40
N TRP A 13 -3.27 8.15 -5.65
CA TRP A 13 -2.13 9.01 -5.36
C TRP A 13 -1.85 9.06 -3.86
N ALA A 14 -2.88 9.23 -3.02
CA ALA A 14 -2.72 9.21 -1.56
C ALA A 14 -2.11 7.88 -1.06
N LEU A 15 -2.50 6.76 -1.67
CA LEU A 15 -2.08 5.42 -1.22
C LEU A 15 -0.69 4.98 -1.74
N TRP A 16 -0.32 5.42 -2.94
CA TRP A 16 0.84 4.89 -3.68
C TRP A 16 1.83 5.96 -4.16
N GLY A 17 1.38 7.20 -4.29
CA GLY A 17 2.12 8.32 -4.90
C GLY A 17 3.24 8.82 -4.00
N ASP A 18 2.95 9.02 -2.72
CA ASP A 18 3.94 9.47 -1.74
C ASP A 18 4.76 8.31 -1.18
N ASP A 19 6.08 8.42 -1.29
CA ASP A 19 7.05 7.41 -0.82
C ASP A 19 7.00 7.22 0.70
N ASP A 20 6.90 8.30 1.47
CA ASP A 20 6.94 8.26 2.92
C ASP A 20 5.67 7.63 3.48
N ARG A 21 4.51 8.14 3.04
CA ARG A 21 3.20 7.59 3.42
C ARG A 21 3.03 6.14 2.97
N TYR A 22 3.57 5.78 1.80
CA TYR A 22 3.55 4.40 1.33
C TYR A 22 4.38 3.47 2.24
N ALA A 23 5.57 3.89 2.65
CA ALA A 23 6.43 3.10 3.52
C ALA A 23 5.81 2.87 4.90
N ASP A 24 5.26 3.93 5.50
CA ASP A 24 4.77 3.92 6.88
C ASP A 24 3.42 3.22 7.04
N HIS A 25 2.52 3.37 6.05
CA HIS A 25 1.16 2.85 6.17
C HIS A 25 0.91 1.69 5.22
N THR A 26 0.96 1.92 3.90
CA THR A 26 0.53 0.93 2.90
C THR A 26 1.40 -0.33 2.95
N ARG A 27 2.72 -0.16 2.94
CA ARG A 27 3.67 -1.29 2.98
C ARG A 27 3.62 -2.01 4.33
N ALA A 28 3.55 -1.27 5.44
CA ALA A 28 3.43 -1.85 6.78
C ALA A 28 2.17 -2.70 6.90
N PHE A 29 1.04 -2.21 6.38
CA PHE A 29 -0.23 -2.91 6.33
C PHE A 29 -0.13 -4.26 5.59
N PHE A 30 0.43 -4.27 4.38
CA PHE A 30 0.67 -5.53 3.65
C PHE A 30 1.66 -6.47 4.36
N GLY A 31 2.61 -5.90 5.12
CA GLY A 31 3.54 -6.63 5.98
C GLY A 31 2.87 -7.42 7.12
N GLN A 32 1.72 -6.95 7.62
CA GLN A 32 0.98 -7.62 8.70
C GLN A 32 0.12 -8.78 8.19
N ILE A 33 -0.36 -8.68 6.96
CA ILE A 33 -1.27 -9.65 6.33
C ILE A 33 -0.49 -10.81 5.71
N PHE A 34 0.59 -10.49 4.99
CA PHE A 34 1.30 -11.46 4.16
C PHE A 34 2.64 -11.87 4.79
N PRO A 35 3.06 -13.14 4.65
CA PRO A 35 4.39 -13.57 5.05
C PRO A 35 5.45 -13.19 4.00
N PHE A 36 6.70 -13.07 4.42
CA PHE A 36 7.83 -12.95 3.47
C PHE A 36 7.93 -14.21 2.58
N PRO A 37 8.11 -14.09 1.25
CA PRO A 37 8.43 -12.87 0.48
C PRO A 37 7.23 -12.09 -0.07
N LEU A 38 6.03 -12.66 0.01
CA LEU A 38 4.82 -12.10 -0.62
C LEU A 38 4.49 -10.69 -0.10
N SER A 39 4.76 -10.41 1.18
CA SER A 39 4.60 -9.08 1.78
C SER A 39 5.41 -7.96 1.13
N ARG A 40 6.47 -8.26 0.38
CA ARG A 40 7.26 -7.25 -0.34
C ARG A 40 6.90 -7.21 -1.82
N VAL A 41 6.78 -8.38 -2.44
CA VAL A 41 6.52 -8.50 -3.89
C VAL A 41 5.14 -7.97 -4.25
N PHE A 42 4.13 -8.29 -3.44
CA PHE A 42 2.74 -7.93 -3.71
C PHE A 42 2.51 -6.40 -3.71
N PRO A 43 2.84 -5.66 -2.64
CA PRO A 43 2.66 -4.21 -2.65
C PRO A 43 3.56 -3.51 -3.67
N TRP A 44 4.76 -4.04 -3.96
CA TRP A 44 5.61 -3.50 -5.04
C TRP A 44 4.92 -3.58 -6.41
N LYS A 45 4.31 -4.72 -6.74
CA LYS A 45 3.56 -4.88 -8.00
C LYS A 45 2.36 -3.93 -8.06
N LEU A 46 1.56 -3.89 -7.00
CA LEU A 46 0.39 -3.00 -6.92
C LEU A 46 0.80 -1.53 -7.06
N ARG A 47 1.88 -1.12 -6.40
CA ARG A 47 2.41 0.25 -6.48
C ARG A 47 2.83 0.59 -7.90
N ARG A 48 3.58 -0.30 -8.55
CA ARG A 48 4.02 -0.11 -9.94
C ARG A 48 2.84 0.06 -10.89
N ASP A 49 1.81 -0.78 -10.76
CA ASP A 49 0.61 -0.72 -11.61
C ASP A 49 -0.19 0.56 -11.33
N ALA A 50 -0.31 0.99 -10.07
CA ALA A 50 -0.99 2.22 -9.69
C ALA A 50 -0.26 3.47 -10.22
N LEU A 51 1.07 3.53 -10.06
CA LEU A 51 1.88 4.65 -10.56
C LEU A 51 1.86 4.73 -12.09
N ALA A 52 1.86 3.59 -12.80
CA ALA A 52 1.72 3.56 -14.26
C ALA A 52 0.36 4.12 -14.73
N LYS A 53 -0.73 3.82 -14.00
CA LYS A 53 -2.06 4.38 -14.30
C LYS A 53 -2.12 5.89 -14.03
N LEU A 54 -1.50 6.34 -12.94
CA LEU A 54 -1.43 7.75 -12.57
C LEU A 54 -0.64 8.59 -13.58
N SER A 55 0.53 8.11 -14.01
CA SER A 55 1.39 8.83 -14.95
C SER A 55 0.88 8.81 -16.39
N GLY A 56 0.19 7.74 -16.80
CA GLY A 56 -0.36 7.57 -18.15
C GLY A 56 -1.76 8.15 -18.31
N ALA A 57 -2.77 7.43 -17.81
CA ALA A 57 -4.17 7.70 -18.13
C ALA A 57 -4.76 8.91 -17.37
N GLN A 58 -4.31 9.15 -16.14
CA GLN A 58 -4.87 10.19 -15.27
C GLN A 58 -4.01 11.45 -15.23
N ASN A 59 -2.76 11.36 -15.71
CA ASN A 59 -1.75 12.41 -15.74
C ASN A 59 -1.61 13.17 -14.40
N VAL A 60 -1.74 12.47 -13.27
CA VAL A 60 -1.58 13.03 -11.92
C VAL A 60 -0.17 12.71 -11.44
N ARG A 61 0.69 13.73 -11.39
CA ARG A 61 2.12 13.56 -11.06
C ARG A 61 2.52 14.18 -9.72
N SER A 62 1.73 15.11 -9.20
CA SER A 62 2.03 15.82 -7.94
C SER A 62 0.86 15.78 -6.95
N GLU A 63 1.19 15.99 -5.67
CA GLU A 63 0.21 16.13 -4.59
C GLU A 63 -0.78 17.26 -4.89
N THR A 64 -0.25 18.41 -5.34
CA THR A 64 -1.04 19.60 -5.64
C THR A 64 -2.09 19.34 -6.71
N GLN A 65 -1.71 18.65 -7.79
CA GLN A 65 -2.62 18.31 -8.88
C GLN A 65 -3.70 17.33 -8.43
N ALA A 66 -3.34 16.34 -7.61
CA ALA A 66 -4.30 15.41 -7.02
C ALA A 66 -5.31 16.15 -6.11
N LEU A 67 -4.83 17.08 -5.27
CA LEU A 67 -5.66 17.90 -4.39
C LEU A 67 -6.61 18.82 -5.16
N GLU A 68 -6.14 19.46 -6.23
CA GLU A 68 -6.99 20.32 -7.06
C GLU A 68 -8.09 19.54 -7.75
N THR A 69 -7.76 18.39 -8.35
CA THR A 69 -8.74 17.52 -9.02
C THR A 69 -9.80 17.03 -8.04
N VAL A 70 -9.40 16.64 -6.81
CA VAL A 70 -10.35 16.26 -5.75
C VAL A 70 -11.21 17.43 -5.32
N THR A 71 -10.62 18.60 -5.12
CA THR A 71 -11.34 19.78 -4.65
C THR A 71 -12.45 20.16 -5.63
N LYS A 72 -12.16 20.12 -6.94
CA LYS A 72 -13.16 20.32 -8.01
C LYS A 72 -14.26 19.25 -7.99
N ALA A 73 -13.88 17.99 -7.76
CA ALA A 73 -14.84 16.90 -7.66
C ALA A 73 -15.74 17.03 -6.42
N TYR A 74 -15.19 17.39 -5.26
CA TYR A 74 -15.96 17.64 -4.04
C TYR A 74 -16.92 18.80 -4.19
N ALA A 75 -16.50 19.91 -4.79
CA ALA A 75 -17.40 21.03 -5.08
C ALA A 75 -18.57 20.58 -5.97
N SER A 76 -18.29 19.81 -7.02
CA SER A 76 -19.31 19.27 -7.93
C SER A 76 -20.26 18.30 -7.24
N LEU A 77 -19.75 17.44 -6.35
CA LEU A 77 -20.55 16.49 -5.58
C LEU A 77 -21.42 17.21 -4.55
N ALA A 78 -20.87 18.17 -3.81
CA ALA A 78 -21.60 18.98 -2.85
C ALA A 78 -22.74 19.75 -3.54
N ALA A 79 -22.47 20.34 -4.71
CA ALA A 79 -23.47 21.03 -5.52
C ALA A 79 -24.57 20.09 -6.04
N LYS A 80 -24.23 18.83 -6.39
CA LYS A 80 -25.21 17.82 -6.82
C LYS A 80 -26.07 17.31 -5.66
N LEU A 81 -25.50 17.20 -4.46
CA LEU A 81 -26.22 16.69 -3.30
C LEU A 81 -27.38 17.62 -2.90
N LYS A 82 -27.21 18.95 -3.02
CA LYS A 82 -28.25 19.96 -2.69
C LYS A 82 -28.96 19.70 -1.35
N GLY A 83 -28.25 19.14 -0.36
CA GLY A 83 -28.82 18.78 0.95
C GLY A 83 -29.73 17.54 0.98
N LYS A 84 -29.86 16.80 -0.12
CA LYS A 84 -30.59 15.53 -0.19
C LYS A 84 -29.81 14.41 0.51
N ASP A 85 -30.51 13.36 0.92
CA ASP A 85 -29.89 12.19 1.56
C ASP A 85 -29.12 11.29 0.57
N TYR A 86 -29.53 11.27 -0.70
CA TYR A 86 -28.89 10.54 -1.80
C TYR A 86 -28.83 11.43 -3.05
N PHE A 87 -27.90 11.16 -3.96
CA PHE A 87 -27.77 11.95 -5.21
C PHE A 87 -29.04 11.90 -6.07
N PHE A 88 -29.72 10.75 -6.10
CA PHE A 88 -30.95 10.53 -6.88
C PHE A 88 -32.18 10.27 -6.00
N GLY A 89 -32.12 10.59 -4.69
CA GLY A 89 -33.21 10.36 -3.73
C GLY A 89 -33.41 8.91 -3.28
N ARG A 90 -32.84 7.94 -4.00
CA ARG A 90 -32.79 6.51 -3.63
C ARG A 90 -31.33 6.05 -3.60
N PRO A 91 -30.98 4.99 -2.84
CA PRO A 91 -29.63 4.44 -2.86
C PRO A 91 -29.30 3.91 -4.26
N THR A 92 -28.28 4.48 -4.88
CA THR A 92 -27.78 4.06 -6.20
C THR A 92 -26.36 3.51 -6.11
N GLN A 93 -25.92 2.82 -7.16
CA GLN A 93 -24.53 2.38 -7.29
C GLN A 93 -23.54 3.57 -7.21
N LEU A 94 -23.95 4.74 -7.73
CA LEU A 94 -23.15 5.95 -7.63
C LEU A 94 -22.98 6.39 -6.18
N ASP A 95 -24.04 6.36 -5.36
CA ASP A 95 -23.97 6.70 -3.94
C ASP A 95 -22.98 5.77 -3.22
N ALA A 96 -23.00 4.47 -3.52
CA ALA A 96 -22.09 3.48 -2.95
C ALA A 96 -20.62 3.73 -3.33
N LEU A 97 -20.36 4.03 -4.61
CA LEU A 97 -19.02 4.37 -5.09
C LEU A 97 -18.50 5.67 -4.48
N VAL A 98 -19.32 6.72 -4.44
CA VAL A 98 -18.92 8.00 -3.82
C VAL A 98 -18.69 7.81 -2.33
N TYR A 99 -19.57 7.07 -1.66
CA TYR A 99 -19.44 6.78 -0.24
C TYR A 99 -18.15 6.02 0.10
N SER A 100 -17.79 4.98 -0.66
CA SER A 100 -16.58 4.19 -0.40
C SER A 100 -15.30 5.03 -0.50
N HIS A 101 -15.22 5.94 -1.47
CA HIS A 101 -14.10 6.87 -1.59
C HIS A 101 -14.10 7.92 -0.46
N LEU A 102 -15.26 8.52 -0.14
CA LEU A 102 -15.34 9.55 0.89
C LEU A 102 -15.08 9.00 2.30
N VAL A 103 -15.57 7.79 2.63
CA VAL A 103 -15.28 7.15 3.91
C VAL A 103 -13.80 6.81 4.02
N PHE A 104 -13.18 6.36 2.93
CA PHE A 104 -11.72 6.16 2.89
C PHE A 104 -10.98 7.47 3.13
N HIS A 105 -11.34 8.57 2.46
CA HIS A 105 -10.71 9.87 2.68
C HIS A 105 -10.87 10.41 4.10
N ALA A 106 -12.04 10.19 4.73
CA ALA A 106 -12.31 10.68 6.08
C ALA A 106 -11.69 9.82 7.18
N LYS A 107 -11.65 8.49 6.99
CA LYS A 107 -11.34 7.55 8.07
C LYS A 107 -9.98 6.87 7.93
N SER A 108 -9.50 6.61 6.71
CA SER A 108 -8.21 5.96 6.48
C SER A 108 -7.06 6.83 7.02
N PRO A 109 -6.04 6.24 7.69
CA PRO A 109 -4.87 7.00 8.14
C PRO A 109 -4.18 7.71 6.97
N VAL A 110 -4.06 7.02 5.84
CA VAL A 110 -3.44 7.56 4.62
C VAL A 110 -4.31 8.66 3.99
N GLY A 111 -5.63 8.43 3.92
CA GLY A 111 -6.56 9.41 3.37
C GLY A 111 -6.60 10.70 4.19
N ARG A 112 -6.59 10.58 5.53
CA ARG A 112 -6.68 11.71 6.46
C ARG A 112 -5.50 12.67 6.32
N LEU A 113 -4.28 12.15 6.23
CA LEU A 113 -3.05 12.95 6.16
C LEU A 113 -3.01 13.91 4.95
N MET A 114 -3.68 13.56 3.85
CA MET A 114 -3.70 14.37 2.63
C MET A 114 -5.03 15.11 2.45
N LEU A 115 -6.16 14.44 2.69
CA LEU A 115 -7.48 14.87 2.22
C LEU A 115 -8.41 15.39 3.32
N GLU A 116 -8.02 15.29 4.60
CA GLU A 116 -8.87 15.78 5.71
C GLU A 116 -9.11 17.29 5.60
N LYS A 117 -8.05 18.06 5.35
CA LYS A 117 -8.14 19.52 5.23
C LYS A 117 -9.02 19.97 4.07
N THR A 118 -8.98 19.24 2.94
CA THR A 118 -9.81 19.57 1.78
C THR A 118 -11.26 19.13 1.98
N LEU A 119 -11.49 17.97 2.60
CA LEU A 119 -12.82 17.48 2.92
C LEU A 119 -13.53 18.35 3.98
N ALA A 120 -12.78 18.88 4.95
CA ALA A 120 -13.30 19.79 5.98
C ALA A 120 -13.93 21.06 5.41
N LYS A 121 -13.51 21.50 4.21
CA LYS A 121 -14.11 22.64 3.50
C LYS A 121 -15.53 22.36 3.00
N PHE A 122 -15.94 21.08 2.93
CA PHE A 122 -17.23 20.65 2.40
C PHE A 122 -18.03 19.86 3.45
N PRO A 123 -18.59 20.52 4.48
CA PRO A 123 -19.28 19.85 5.60
C PRO A 123 -20.48 19.01 5.15
N ALA A 124 -21.14 19.39 4.04
CA ALA A 124 -22.24 18.63 3.44
C ALA A 124 -21.84 17.19 3.06
N LEU A 125 -20.60 17.00 2.58
CA LEU A 125 -20.08 15.66 2.23
C LEU A 125 -19.76 14.84 3.48
N GLY A 126 -19.24 15.48 4.53
CA GLY A 126 -19.03 14.83 5.82
C GLY A 126 -20.34 14.35 6.45
N GLN A 127 -21.39 15.18 6.41
CA GLN A 127 -22.73 14.80 6.87
C GLN A 127 -23.31 13.64 6.04
N TYR A 128 -23.13 13.67 4.71
CA TYR A 128 -23.55 12.58 3.82
C TYR A 128 -22.91 11.23 4.22
N VAL A 129 -21.59 11.22 4.46
CA VAL A 129 -20.88 10.01 4.91
C VAL A 129 -21.43 9.54 6.25
N ASN A 130 -21.63 10.43 7.22
CA ASN A 130 -22.16 10.07 8.53
C ASN A 130 -23.58 9.50 8.46
N LYS A 131 -24.47 10.12 7.66
CA LYS A 131 -25.85 9.65 7.44
C LYS A 131 -25.89 8.25 6.83
N ILE A 132 -25.12 8.01 5.77
CA ILE A 132 -25.06 6.69 5.12
C ILE A 132 -24.47 5.65 6.06
N SER A 133 -23.41 6.01 6.80
CA SER A 133 -22.80 5.12 7.78
C SER A 133 -23.81 4.71 8.84
N ALA A 134 -24.52 5.66 9.45
CA ALA A 134 -25.52 5.38 10.47
C ALA A 134 -26.71 4.57 9.95
N LYS A 135 -27.11 4.76 8.69
CA LYS A 135 -28.30 4.10 8.13
C LYS A 135 -28.04 2.68 7.62
N HIS A 136 -26.88 2.43 7.01
CA HIS A 136 -26.60 1.17 6.31
C HIS A 136 -25.56 0.30 7.02
N PHE A 137 -24.83 0.84 7.99
CA PHE A 137 -23.74 0.14 8.65
C PHE A 137 -23.91 0.20 10.19
N ALA A 138 -24.30 -0.93 10.78
CA ALA A 138 -24.66 -1.05 12.19
C ALA A 138 -23.52 -0.66 13.17
N ASP A 139 -22.25 -0.85 12.78
CA ASP A 139 -21.08 -0.62 13.63
C ASP A 139 -20.59 0.85 13.67
N GLY A 140 -21.34 1.79 13.07
CA GLY A 140 -20.94 3.20 13.06
C GLY A 140 -19.49 3.40 12.55
N PRO A 141 -18.70 4.34 13.10
CA PRO A 141 -17.40 4.76 12.54
C PRO A 141 -16.29 3.71 12.47
N ALA A 142 -16.53 2.44 12.86
CA ALA A 142 -15.59 1.32 12.80
C ALA A 142 -15.54 0.59 11.44
N LEU A 143 -16.12 1.18 10.38
CA LEU A 143 -16.26 0.58 9.05
C LEU A 143 -14.97 0.11 8.38
N LEU A 144 -13.84 0.71 8.73
CA LEU A 144 -12.52 0.27 8.30
C LEU A 144 -11.83 -0.41 9.49
N ARG A 145 -12.38 -1.55 9.92
CA ARG A 145 -11.70 -2.42 10.87
C ARG A 145 -10.34 -2.77 10.28
N ASP A 146 -9.26 -2.57 11.04
CA ASP A 146 -7.91 -2.88 10.57
C ASP A 146 -7.87 -4.34 10.09
N PRO A 147 -7.68 -4.59 8.79
CA PRO A 147 -7.64 -5.96 8.27
C PRO A 147 -6.50 -6.78 8.88
N GLY A 148 -5.42 -6.13 9.36
CA GLY A 148 -4.35 -6.80 10.10
C GLY A 148 -4.78 -7.33 11.47
N ALA A 149 -5.83 -6.75 12.06
CA ALA A 149 -6.41 -7.18 13.33
C ALA A 149 -7.40 -8.36 13.17
N LEU A 150 -7.79 -8.69 11.93
CA LEU A 150 -8.66 -9.83 11.65
C LEU A 150 -7.80 -11.11 11.51
N PRO A 151 -7.93 -12.08 12.44
CA PRO A 151 -7.12 -13.30 12.42
C PRO A 151 -7.37 -14.16 11.16
N GLU A 152 -8.54 -14.03 10.53
CA GLU A 152 -8.92 -14.73 9.30
C GLU A 152 -8.12 -14.28 8.07
N ILE A 153 -7.71 -13.00 8.02
CA ILE A 153 -7.03 -12.41 6.86
C ILE A 153 -5.52 -12.66 6.90
N ARG A 154 -4.96 -12.90 8.10
CA ARG A 154 -3.51 -13.13 8.27
C ARG A 154 -3.10 -14.47 7.68
N LEU A 155 -2.41 -14.43 6.55
CA LEU A 155 -1.84 -15.61 5.92
C LEU A 155 -0.64 -16.09 6.73
N LYS A 156 -0.84 -17.14 7.52
CA LYS A 156 0.26 -17.81 8.21
C LYS A 156 1.15 -18.48 7.17
N ARG A 157 2.46 -18.22 7.23
CA ARG A 157 3.44 -19.01 6.48
C ARG A 157 3.30 -20.46 6.92
N ARG A 158 2.75 -21.32 6.06
CA ARG A 158 2.74 -22.75 6.31
C ARG A 158 4.20 -23.20 6.30
N LYS A 159 4.80 -23.39 7.49
CA LYS A 159 6.11 -24.02 7.58
C LYS A 159 5.90 -25.45 7.08
N ALA A 160 6.41 -25.76 5.89
CA ALA A 160 6.49 -27.14 5.44
C ALA A 160 7.18 -27.92 6.56
N LYS A 161 6.55 -29.00 7.06
CA LYS A 161 7.21 -29.93 7.98
C LYS A 161 8.40 -30.51 7.21
N ARG A 162 9.58 -29.90 7.37
CA ARG A 162 10.81 -30.45 6.84
C ARG A 162 11.04 -31.76 7.59
N LYS A 163 11.16 -32.87 6.85
CA LYS A 163 11.61 -34.13 7.43
C LYS A 163 12.97 -33.85 8.12
N PRO A 164 13.25 -34.48 9.27
CA PRO A 164 14.58 -34.40 9.86
C PRO A 164 15.61 -34.81 8.79
N PRO A 165 16.72 -34.08 8.66
CA PRO A 165 17.66 -34.31 7.57
C PRO A 165 18.23 -35.73 7.65
N THR A 166 18.27 -36.42 6.52
CA THR A 166 18.84 -37.77 6.43
C THR A 166 20.34 -37.71 6.75
N LYS A 167 20.95 -38.80 7.25
CA LYS A 167 22.40 -38.86 7.53
C LYS A 167 23.24 -38.46 6.31
N GLU A 168 22.79 -38.85 5.12
CA GLU A 168 23.40 -38.48 3.84
C GLU A 168 23.30 -36.98 3.55
N GLU A 169 22.15 -36.35 3.82
CA GLU A 169 21.98 -34.90 3.66
C GLU A 169 22.88 -34.11 4.65
N LEU A 170 23.08 -34.64 5.86
CA LEU A 170 24.00 -34.07 6.84
C LEU A 170 25.45 -34.19 6.39
N ALA A 171 25.85 -35.35 5.86
CA ALA A 171 27.19 -35.57 5.31
C ALA A 171 27.45 -34.65 4.12
N PHE A 172 26.49 -34.54 3.19
CA PHE A 172 26.53 -33.61 2.06
C PHE A 172 26.63 -32.16 2.53
N LYS A 173 25.87 -31.77 3.56
CA LYS A 173 25.91 -30.40 4.10
C LYS A 173 27.26 -30.09 4.75
N LYS A 174 27.86 -31.04 5.47
CA LYS A 174 29.22 -30.90 6.01
C LYS A 174 30.24 -30.74 4.89
N GLY A 175 30.23 -31.63 3.89
CA GLY A 175 31.14 -31.59 2.74
C GLY A 175 31.03 -30.30 1.92
N ARG A 176 29.79 -29.80 1.71
CA ARG A 176 29.57 -28.52 1.05
C ARG A 176 30.11 -27.35 1.86
N ASN A 177 29.88 -27.34 3.18
CA ASN A 177 30.35 -26.25 4.03
C ASN A 177 31.88 -26.22 4.11
N THR A 178 32.54 -27.39 4.15
CA THR A 178 34.01 -27.46 4.10
C THR A 178 34.55 -26.98 2.75
N TRP A 179 33.92 -27.40 1.64
CA TRP A 179 34.32 -26.95 0.31
C TRP A 179 34.17 -25.43 0.14
N LEU A 180 33.05 -24.85 0.61
CA LEU A 180 32.82 -23.40 0.60
C LEU A 180 33.84 -22.64 1.45
N ALA A 181 34.23 -23.16 2.62
CA ALA A 181 35.23 -22.53 3.48
C ALA A 181 36.62 -22.54 2.82
N VAL A 182 37.01 -23.65 2.19
CA VAL A 182 38.28 -23.76 1.46
C VAL A 182 38.31 -22.83 0.26
N ALA A 183 37.26 -22.86 -0.58
CA ALA A 183 37.16 -21.99 -1.73
C ALA A 183 37.20 -20.51 -1.32
N GLY A 184 36.45 -20.13 -0.28
CA GLY A 184 36.45 -18.79 0.28
C GLY A 184 37.83 -18.36 0.80
N GLY A 185 38.52 -19.24 1.53
CA GLY A 185 39.87 -19.00 2.03
C GLY A 185 40.90 -18.78 0.92
N ILE A 186 40.87 -19.61 -0.14
CA ILE A 186 41.75 -19.46 -1.30
C ILE A 186 41.47 -18.13 -2.01
N THR A 187 40.20 -17.77 -2.23
CA THR A 187 39.87 -16.49 -2.86
C THR A 187 40.29 -15.29 -2.03
N ALA A 188 40.15 -15.35 -0.70
CA ALA A 188 40.61 -14.28 0.20
C ALA A 188 42.14 -14.15 0.20
N LEU A 189 42.85 -15.27 0.17
CA LEU A 189 44.32 -15.28 0.10
C LEU A 189 44.82 -14.69 -1.22
N TYR A 190 44.19 -15.06 -2.34
CA TYR A 190 44.53 -14.52 -3.66
C TYR A 190 44.27 -13.00 -3.75
N LEU A 191 43.16 -12.53 -3.19
CA LEU A 191 42.88 -11.10 -3.11
C LEU A 191 43.91 -10.38 -2.21
N ALA A 192 44.28 -10.95 -1.07
CA ALA A 192 45.29 -10.38 -0.19
C ALA A 192 46.67 -10.31 -0.86
N SER A 193 47.09 -11.36 -1.57
CA SER A 193 48.37 -11.36 -2.30
C SER A 193 48.38 -10.31 -3.40
N SER A 194 47.28 -10.17 -4.16
CA SER A 194 47.16 -9.15 -5.20
C SER A 194 47.21 -7.73 -4.66
N VAL A 195 46.66 -7.46 -3.47
CA VAL A 195 46.70 -6.15 -2.82
C VAL A 195 48.10 -5.82 -2.30
N VAL A 196 48.81 -6.81 -1.75
CA VAL A 196 50.19 -6.64 -1.31
C VAL A 196 51.11 -6.33 -2.51
N GLU A 197 50.97 -7.05 -3.61
CA GLU A 197 51.74 -6.81 -4.85
C GLU A 197 51.48 -5.39 -5.41
N LEU A 198 50.23 -4.93 -5.42
CA LEU A 198 49.88 -3.56 -5.83
C LEU A 198 50.50 -2.50 -4.90
N SER A 199 50.52 -2.74 -3.59
CA SER A 199 51.13 -1.80 -2.63
C SER A 199 52.65 -1.74 -2.73
N THR A 200 53.31 -2.81 -3.19
CA THR A 200 54.77 -2.82 -3.40
C THR A 200 55.22 -2.16 -4.69
N HIS A 201 54.32 -1.95 -5.66
CA HIS A 201 54.62 -1.28 -6.93
C HIS A 201 54.40 0.25 -6.90
N GLU A 202 53.81 0.79 -5.83
CA GLU A 202 53.55 2.24 -5.62
C GLU A 202 54.59 2.92 -4.70
N LEU A 203 55.65 2.20 -4.27
CA LEU A 203 56.81 2.70 -3.52
C LEU A 203 58.08 2.66 -4.38
#